data_AF-A0A9E0CZ62-F1
#
_entry.id   AF-A0A9E0CZ62-F1
#
_cell.length_a   1.000
_cell.length_b   1.000
_cell.length_c   1.000
_cell.angle_alpha   90.00
_cell.angle_beta   90.00
_cell.angle_gamma   90.00
#
_symmetry.space_group_name_H-M   'P 1'
#
loop_
_entity.id
_entity.type
_entity.pdbx_description
1 polymer ?
#
loop_
_entity_poly.entity_id
_entity_poly.type
_entity_poly.pdbx_seq_one_letter_code
_entity_poly.pdbx_strand_id
1 'polypeptide(L)'
;MRRAMKWAGLITAAAVIAAACSSGGDESSSNSAVTDAVAAATAPEATAAPTTLVPQTTVAVSTTTTLVELPTRPGAITLHLETGPFDIEPGQNNIENKGAIPQPEIDGFIVGIRPNLVYDDGSIPGVDVVHLHHGVWLNLGAPDATAALPQRFFASGEEKTAMLLPAPYGYPYSTTDHWVLNYMLHNLTPEATQVWVTYDIDIIPADAPEAVGMLRARPIWMDVQNGKGYPVFDAVRGMGDGVTYTYPDQATAPYGNGPQLNEWVADADGTLIATAGHLHPGGLHTDLYVERDGQKAHAFRSEAMYYEPAGAVSWDVSMTATMPDWQVSVRQGDTLSTTATYDSGLASWYESMGIMVVWMGEPGGDADDPFTTAVDTPGMLTHGHLAENDNHGGDLDNRYLDLTALPSAPASATIPIQDWVYTEGDMNYAVSVPTVKAGESITYENLDANIGKGQWHTITACAAPCNRSTGIAYPLADGPVIFDSGELGLGGPPTADRTSWTIPTDLPPGTYTYFCRIHPIMRGAFRVEE
;
A
#
# COMPACT_ATOMS: atom_id res chain seq x y z
N MET A 1 46.43 1.69 54.90
CA MET A 1 47.05 1.12 53.68
C MET A 1 45.99 0.37 52.91
N ARG A 2 45.94 0.60 51.59
CA ARG A 2 44.90 0.22 50.63
C ARG A 2 44.64 -1.29 50.57
N ARG A 3 43.39 -1.70 50.33
CA ARG A 3 43.06 -2.80 49.41
C ARG A 3 41.70 -2.54 48.75
N ALA A 4 41.69 -2.81 47.45
CA ALA A 4 40.72 -2.37 46.46
C ALA A 4 39.44 -3.23 46.45
N MET A 5 38.31 -2.58 46.19
CA MET A 5 37.03 -3.21 45.88
C MET A 5 36.71 -2.89 44.41
N LYS A 6 36.67 -3.91 43.56
CA LYS A 6 36.27 -3.80 42.15
C LYS A 6 34.75 -3.76 42.10
N TRP A 7 34.21 -2.66 41.58
CA TRP A 7 32.85 -2.59 41.07
C TRP A 7 32.91 -2.85 39.56
N ALA A 8 32.20 -3.86 39.09
CA ALA A 8 31.89 -4.04 37.68
C ALA A 8 30.53 -3.36 37.45
N GLY A 9 30.53 -2.25 36.71
CA GLY A 9 29.31 -1.61 36.22
C GLY A 9 28.79 -2.36 34.99
N LEU A 10 27.50 -2.68 35.00
CA LEU A 10 26.77 -3.02 33.78
C LEU A 10 26.77 -1.78 32.86
N ILE A 11 27.22 -1.97 31.63
CA ILE A 11 26.97 -1.03 30.53
C ILE A 11 25.76 -1.59 29.80
N THR A 12 24.65 -0.86 29.87
CA THR A 12 23.49 -1.00 28.98
C THR A 12 23.91 -0.66 27.57
N ALA A 13 23.84 -1.64 26.66
CA ALA A 13 23.99 -1.39 25.23
C ALA A 13 22.65 -0.86 24.69
N ALA A 14 22.60 0.44 24.41
CA ALA A 14 21.57 1.01 23.55
C ALA A 14 21.86 0.54 22.12
N ALA A 15 20.97 -0.28 21.55
CA ALA A 15 20.99 -0.60 20.14
C ALA A 15 20.49 0.63 19.36
N VAL A 16 21.42 1.42 18.84
CA VAL A 16 21.14 2.42 17.81
C VAL A 16 20.94 1.64 16.50
N ILE A 17 19.72 1.66 15.95
CA ILE A 17 19.48 1.31 14.56
C ILE A 17 20.17 2.40 13.73
N ALA A 18 21.41 2.14 13.34
CA ALA A 18 22.12 2.98 12.38
C ALA A 18 21.59 2.63 10.99
N ALA A 19 21.03 3.63 10.30
CA ALA A 19 20.96 3.64 8.86
C ALA A 19 22.36 3.33 8.31
N ALA A 20 22.47 2.27 7.52
CA ALA A 20 23.73 1.85 6.92
C ALA A 20 24.14 2.85 5.83
N CYS A 21 24.91 3.87 6.21
CA CYS A 21 25.66 4.68 5.25
C CYS A 21 27.06 4.08 5.02
N SER A 22 27.28 3.64 3.78
CA SER A 22 28.53 3.68 3.00
C SER A 22 29.87 3.36 3.68
N SER A 23 30.46 2.24 3.28
CA SER A 23 31.90 2.17 3.04
C SER A 23 32.15 1.32 1.80
N GLY A 24 32.73 1.94 0.76
CA GLY A 24 32.97 1.34 -0.54
C GLY A 24 33.94 0.16 -0.54
N GLY A 25 33.61 -0.79 -1.40
CA GLY A 25 34.48 -1.83 -1.93
C GLY A 25 33.94 -2.22 -3.29
N ASP A 26 34.77 -2.10 -4.32
CA ASP A 26 34.44 -2.30 -5.73
C ASP A 26 33.79 -3.67 -6.00
N GLU A 27 32.49 -3.67 -6.31
CA GLU A 27 31.90 -4.64 -7.22
C GLU A 27 30.96 -3.88 -8.16
N SER A 28 31.36 -3.81 -9.42
CA SER A 28 30.53 -3.31 -10.51
C SER A 28 29.33 -4.25 -10.70
N SER A 29 28.26 -4.04 -9.96
CA SER A 29 26.94 -4.55 -10.36
C SER A 29 26.49 -3.69 -11.53
N SER A 30 26.72 -4.21 -12.74
CA SER A 30 26.07 -3.72 -13.95
C SER A 30 24.56 -3.78 -13.73
N ASN A 31 23.95 -2.63 -13.40
CA ASN A 31 22.55 -2.39 -13.69
C ASN A 31 22.42 -2.44 -15.20
N SER A 32 22.15 -3.64 -15.71
CA SER A 32 21.57 -3.81 -17.03
C SER A 32 20.27 -3.02 -16.98
N ALA A 33 20.26 -1.86 -17.62
CA ALA A 33 19.03 -1.23 -18.05
C ALA A 33 18.22 -2.32 -18.77
N VAL A 34 17.15 -2.78 -18.15
CA VAL A 34 16.14 -3.56 -18.85
C VAL A 34 15.40 -2.54 -19.70
N THR A 35 16.00 -2.21 -20.84
CA THR A 35 15.28 -1.68 -21.98
C THR A 35 14.47 -2.84 -22.54
N ASP A 36 13.33 -3.13 -21.93
CA ASP A 36 12.33 -3.94 -22.60
C ASP A 36 11.78 -3.08 -23.74
N ALA A 37 12.28 -3.37 -24.94
CA ALA A 37 11.78 -2.82 -26.17
C ALA A 37 10.31 -3.22 -26.30
N VAL A 38 9.41 -2.28 -26.06
CA VAL A 38 8.00 -2.41 -26.41
C VAL A 38 7.95 -2.53 -27.93
N ALA A 39 7.67 -3.73 -28.42
CA ALA A 39 7.50 -3.97 -29.84
C ALA A 39 6.29 -3.16 -30.33
N ALA A 40 6.55 -2.22 -31.25
CA ALA A 40 5.55 -1.39 -31.90
C ALA A 40 4.48 -2.24 -32.60
N ALA A 41 3.30 -2.33 -31.99
CA ALA A 41 2.08 -2.72 -32.68
C ALA A 41 1.51 -1.49 -33.40
N THR A 42 1.41 -1.55 -34.72
CA THR A 42 0.75 -0.54 -35.56
C THR A 42 -0.70 -0.32 -35.09
N ALA A 43 -1.01 0.92 -34.72
CA ALA A 43 -2.31 1.34 -34.20
C ALA A 43 -3.43 1.27 -35.26
N PRO A 44 -4.54 0.56 -34.99
CA PRO A 44 -5.84 0.89 -35.57
C PRO A 44 -6.45 2.08 -34.82
N GLU A 45 -7.31 2.86 -35.48
CA GLU A 45 -8.15 3.89 -34.83
C GLU A 45 -8.81 3.31 -33.56
N ALA A 46 -8.45 3.87 -32.41
CA ALA A 46 -8.89 3.40 -31.10
C ALA A 46 -10.35 3.77 -30.86
N THR A 47 -11.28 2.93 -31.31
CA THR A 47 -12.49 2.69 -30.52
C THR A 47 -12.05 2.02 -29.22
N ALA A 48 -12.18 2.71 -28.09
CA ALA A 48 -11.95 2.15 -26.76
C ALA A 48 -12.66 0.79 -26.67
N ALA A 49 -11.90 -0.28 -26.44
CA ALA A 49 -12.49 -1.57 -26.15
C ALA A 49 -13.35 -1.40 -24.89
N PRO A 50 -14.62 -1.87 -24.87
CA PRO A 50 -15.41 -1.83 -23.66
C PRO A 50 -14.71 -2.72 -22.63
N THR A 51 -14.19 -2.11 -21.57
CA THR A 51 -13.64 -2.83 -20.42
C THR A 51 -14.78 -3.63 -19.79
N THR A 52 -14.68 -4.95 -19.88
CA THR A 52 -15.70 -5.89 -19.38
C THR A 52 -15.57 -6.19 -17.90
N LEU A 53 -14.71 -5.47 -17.16
CA LEU A 53 -14.68 -5.62 -15.71
C LEU A 53 -15.95 -5.02 -15.14
N VAL A 54 -16.75 -5.91 -14.55
CA VAL A 54 -17.85 -5.51 -13.67
C VAL A 54 -17.21 -4.67 -12.56
N PRO A 55 -17.65 -3.42 -12.34
CA PRO A 55 -17.20 -2.66 -11.19
C PRO A 55 -17.31 -3.54 -9.95
N GLN A 56 -16.26 -3.62 -9.12
CA GLN A 56 -16.27 -4.43 -7.90
C GLN A 56 -17.08 -3.75 -6.79
N THR A 57 -18.28 -3.29 -7.14
CA THR A 57 -19.25 -2.65 -6.25
C THR A 57 -20.14 -3.67 -5.54
N THR A 58 -19.93 -4.96 -5.82
CA THR A 58 -20.58 -6.09 -5.13
C THR A 58 -19.60 -7.25 -5.02
N VAL A 59 -19.47 -7.80 -3.82
CA VAL A 59 -18.68 -9.01 -3.52
C VAL A 59 -19.54 -10.05 -2.82
N ALA A 60 -19.17 -11.33 -2.94
CA ALA A 60 -19.86 -12.36 -2.20
C ALA A 60 -19.47 -12.28 -0.71
N VAL A 61 -20.45 -12.23 0.17
CA VAL A 61 -20.24 -12.22 1.63
C VAL A 61 -21.12 -13.25 2.32
N SER A 62 -20.61 -13.82 3.40
CA SER A 62 -21.36 -14.75 4.26
C SER A 62 -22.32 -14.05 5.22
N THR A 63 -22.17 -12.74 5.40
CA THR A 63 -23.00 -11.93 6.31
C THR A 63 -23.04 -10.46 5.87
N THR A 64 -24.05 -9.73 6.35
CA THR A 64 -24.16 -8.27 6.19
C THR A 64 -23.52 -7.49 7.34
N THR A 65 -23.19 -8.18 8.44
CA THR A 65 -22.42 -7.60 9.54
C THR A 65 -20.97 -7.46 9.12
N THR A 66 -20.38 -6.30 9.38
CA THR A 66 -18.96 -6.03 9.11
C THR A 66 -18.09 -6.42 10.30
N LEU A 67 -16.78 -6.57 10.07
CA LEU A 67 -15.83 -6.99 11.10
C LEU A 67 -15.81 -6.00 12.27
N VAL A 68 -15.84 -4.70 11.98
CA VAL A 68 -15.86 -3.64 13.01
C VAL A 68 -17.15 -3.59 13.81
N GLU A 69 -18.24 -4.18 13.32
CA GLU A 69 -19.53 -4.29 14.04
C GLU A 69 -19.61 -5.51 14.97
N LEU A 70 -18.64 -6.43 14.90
CA LEU A 70 -18.60 -7.55 15.83
C LEU A 70 -18.41 -7.05 17.27
N PRO A 71 -19.10 -7.65 18.25
CA PRO A 71 -19.00 -7.23 19.64
C PRO A 71 -17.60 -7.49 20.18
N THR A 72 -17.14 -6.59 21.05
CA THR A 72 -15.93 -6.83 21.86
C THR A 72 -16.05 -8.16 22.61
N ARG A 73 -14.99 -8.95 22.57
CA ARG A 73 -14.97 -10.30 23.16
C ARG A 73 -15.20 -10.22 24.68
N PRO A 74 -16.00 -11.12 25.29
CA PRO A 74 -16.17 -11.17 26.74
C PRO A 74 -14.82 -11.22 27.48
N GLY A 75 -14.71 -10.43 28.55
CA GLY A 75 -13.48 -10.28 29.34
C GLY A 75 -12.44 -9.32 28.75
N ALA A 76 -12.61 -8.87 27.50
CA ALA A 76 -11.74 -7.85 26.93
C ALA A 76 -12.12 -6.45 27.44
N ILE A 77 -11.10 -5.63 27.64
CA ILE A 77 -11.24 -4.19 27.82
C ILE A 77 -10.71 -3.49 26.57
N THR A 78 -11.30 -2.35 26.23
CA THR A 78 -10.85 -1.51 25.11
C THR A 78 -9.97 -0.38 25.63
N LEU A 79 -8.79 -0.23 25.04
CA LEU A 79 -7.85 0.85 25.31
C LEU A 79 -7.79 1.77 24.09
N HIS A 80 -7.95 3.07 24.30
CA HIS A 80 -7.78 4.09 23.26
C HIS A 80 -6.35 4.61 23.32
N LEU A 81 -5.55 4.32 22.30
CA LEU A 81 -4.15 4.72 22.22
C LEU A 81 -3.95 5.68 21.05
N GLU A 82 -3.03 6.62 21.21
CA GLU A 82 -2.71 7.62 20.20
C GLU A 82 -1.20 7.83 20.13
N THR A 83 -0.64 7.94 18.93
CA THR A 83 0.75 8.35 18.74
C THR A 83 0.76 9.60 17.89
N GLY A 84 1.50 10.60 18.36
CA GLY A 84 1.47 11.92 17.75
C GLY A 84 1.86 13.02 18.74
N PRO A 85 1.74 14.29 18.35
CA PRO A 85 1.46 14.68 16.97
C PRO A 85 2.55 14.23 15.99
N PHE A 86 2.17 14.07 14.72
CA PHE A 86 3.07 14.01 13.58
C PHE A 86 2.98 15.33 12.83
N ASP A 87 4.11 16.03 12.72
CA ASP A 87 4.23 17.19 11.85
C ASP A 87 4.37 16.69 10.41
N ILE A 88 3.36 17.01 9.59
CA ILE A 88 3.28 16.59 8.18
C ILE A 88 3.70 17.77 7.31
N GLU A 89 4.75 17.58 6.54
CA GLU A 89 5.27 18.60 5.62
C GLU A 89 4.41 18.69 4.35
N PRO A 90 4.44 19.82 3.62
CA PRO A 90 3.83 19.93 2.29
C PRO A 90 4.32 18.79 1.39
N GLY A 91 3.39 18.06 0.77
CA GLY A 91 3.73 17.03 -0.20
C GLY A 91 4.48 15.82 0.34
N GLN A 92 4.40 15.59 1.66
CA GLN A 92 5.11 14.50 2.29
C GLN A 92 4.63 13.15 1.74
N ASN A 93 5.58 12.33 1.28
CA ASN A 93 5.34 11.01 0.69
C ASN A 93 6.40 9.98 1.13
N ASN A 94 6.99 10.15 2.31
CA ASN A 94 8.12 9.36 2.76
C ASN A 94 7.72 8.28 3.78
N ILE A 95 8.55 7.23 3.87
CA ILE A 95 8.41 6.16 4.85
C ILE A 95 9.30 6.46 6.06
N GLU A 96 8.72 6.44 7.26
CA GLU A 96 9.40 6.71 8.51
C GLU A 96 9.13 5.65 9.58
N ASN A 97 9.89 5.70 10.67
CA ASN A 97 9.70 4.83 11.82
C ASN A 97 9.59 5.67 13.09
N LYS A 98 8.58 5.39 13.91
CA LYS A 98 8.43 5.94 15.26
C LYS A 98 8.49 4.81 16.28
N GLY A 99 9.54 4.79 17.09
CA GLY A 99 9.67 3.84 18.20
C GLY A 99 8.99 4.31 19.47
N ALA A 100 8.81 3.39 20.42
CA ALA A 100 8.20 3.65 21.71
C ALA A 100 6.80 4.28 21.59
N ILE A 101 6.01 3.77 20.64
CA ILE A 101 4.59 4.14 20.52
C ILE A 101 3.80 3.63 21.73
N PRO A 102 2.69 4.28 22.12
CA PRO A 102 1.88 3.81 23.23
C PRO A 102 1.40 2.37 23.04
N GLN A 103 1.40 1.61 24.12
CA GLN A 103 1.07 0.20 24.15
C GLN A 103 0.31 -0.10 25.46
N PRO A 104 -0.43 -1.22 25.56
CA PRO A 104 -1.14 -1.56 26.78
C PRO A 104 -0.21 -1.63 28.01
N GLU A 105 -0.62 -1.09 29.15
CA GLU A 105 0.17 -1.14 30.40
C GLU A 105 -0.07 -2.41 31.22
N ILE A 106 -0.75 -3.40 30.63
CA ILE A 106 -1.10 -4.68 31.24
C ILE A 106 -0.71 -5.84 30.33
N ASP A 107 -0.22 -6.94 30.92
CA ASP A 107 -0.01 -8.18 30.20
C ASP A 107 -1.37 -8.80 29.83
N GLY A 108 -1.43 -9.50 28.70
CA GLY A 108 -2.69 -10.12 28.28
C GLY A 108 -2.66 -10.68 26.87
N PHE A 109 -3.85 -10.80 26.30
CA PHE A 109 -4.03 -11.27 24.92
C PHE A 109 -4.80 -10.22 24.14
N ILE A 110 -4.16 -9.65 23.13
CA ILE A 110 -4.82 -8.75 22.20
C ILE A 110 -5.73 -9.58 21.29
N VAL A 111 -6.99 -9.18 21.22
CA VAL A 111 -8.03 -9.85 20.43
C VAL A 111 -8.67 -8.93 19.41
N GLY A 112 -8.38 -7.63 19.46
CA GLY A 112 -8.83 -6.68 18.46
C GLY A 112 -7.93 -5.45 18.37
N ILE A 113 -7.74 -4.92 17.15
CA ILE A 113 -7.08 -3.63 16.88
C ILE A 113 -7.87 -2.89 15.80
N ARG A 114 -8.22 -1.62 16.04
CA ARG A 114 -8.90 -0.74 15.06
C ARG A 114 -8.15 0.59 14.94
N PRO A 115 -7.52 0.90 13.80
CA PRO A 115 -6.73 2.11 13.62
C PRO A 115 -7.56 3.28 13.09
N ASN A 116 -7.07 4.50 13.28
CA ASN A 116 -7.60 5.70 12.64
C ASN A 116 -6.52 6.79 12.52
N LEU A 117 -6.83 7.86 11.80
CA LEU A 117 -6.04 9.07 11.70
C LEU A 117 -6.94 10.26 12.01
N VAL A 118 -6.50 11.17 12.89
CA VAL A 118 -7.28 12.34 13.31
C VAL A 118 -6.44 13.61 13.36
N TYR A 119 -7.10 14.75 13.20
CA TYR A 119 -6.59 16.06 13.58
C TYR A 119 -6.67 16.28 15.10
N ASP A 120 -6.09 17.38 15.59
CA ASP A 120 -6.09 17.78 17.01
C ASP A 120 -7.51 17.95 17.58
N ASP A 121 -8.46 18.37 16.75
CA ASP A 121 -9.86 18.53 17.15
C ASP A 121 -10.67 17.21 17.11
N GLY A 122 -10.02 16.10 16.78
CA GLY A 122 -10.61 14.76 16.67
C GLY A 122 -11.35 14.49 15.36
N SER A 123 -11.40 15.45 14.42
CA SER A 123 -11.96 15.19 13.09
C SER A 123 -11.03 14.33 12.24
N ILE A 124 -11.61 13.53 11.34
CA ILE A 124 -10.87 12.65 10.44
C ILE A 124 -10.59 13.42 9.14
N PRO A 125 -9.33 13.47 8.66
CA PRO A 125 -9.01 14.09 7.38
C PRO A 125 -9.65 13.33 6.22
N GLY A 126 -10.06 14.06 5.17
CA GLY A 126 -10.39 13.44 3.90
C GLY A 126 -9.18 12.76 3.29
N VAL A 127 -9.39 11.58 2.69
CA VAL A 127 -8.30 10.80 2.08
C VAL A 127 -7.66 11.53 0.91
N ASP A 128 -8.38 12.41 0.22
CA ASP A 128 -7.85 13.30 -0.82
C ASP A 128 -6.96 14.45 -0.29
N VAL A 129 -6.77 14.56 1.03
CA VAL A 129 -5.99 15.62 1.69
C VAL A 129 -4.77 15.05 2.42
N VAL A 130 -4.99 14.28 3.49
CA VAL A 130 -3.93 13.65 4.28
C VAL A 130 -4.43 12.32 4.81
N HIS A 131 -3.65 11.25 4.64
CA HIS A 131 -4.06 9.90 5.04
C HIS A 131 -2.87 9.05 5.48
N LEU A 132 -3.19 7.99 6.22
CA LEU A 132 -2.25 6.91 6.53
C LEU A 132 -2.23 5.97 5.32
N HIS A 133 -1.24 6.14 4.44
CA HIS A 133 -1.05 5.27 3.28
C HIS A 133 -0.64 3.86 3.71
N HIS A 134 0.32 3.80 4.63
CA HIS A 134 0.68 2.55 5.30
C HIS A 134 0.99 2.80 6.77
N GLY A 135 0.53 1.89 7.62
CA GLY A 135 0.97 1.74 9.00
C GLY A 135 1.22 0.28 9.30
N VAL A 136 2.44 -0.07 9.73
CA VAL A 136 2.82 -1.41 10.18
C VAL A 136 3.33 -1.31 11.60
N TRP A 137 2.67 -2.03 12.51
CA TRP A 137 3.07 -2.14 13.91
C TRP A 137 4.00 -3.34 14.06
N LEU A 138 5.20 -3.06 14.55
CA LEU A 138 6.24 -4.05 14.78
C LEU A 138 6.45 -4.26 16.27
N ASN A 139 6.59 -5.51 16.69
CA ASN A 139 7.06 -5.89 18.02
C ASN A 139 8.54 -6.26 17.95
N LEU A 140 9.41 -5.44 18.54
CA LEU A 140 10.85 -5.70 18.62
C LEU A 140 11.23 -6.86 19.54
N GLY A 141 10.31 -7.28 20.42
CA GLY A 141 10.50 -8.40 21.33
C GLY A 141 10.29 -9.78 20.70
N ALA A 142 9.75 -9.84 19.48
CA ALA A 142 9.42 -11.09 18.79
C ALA A 142 10.00 -11.11 17.36
N PRO A 143 10.42 -12.29 16.85
CA PRO A 143 10.84 -12.43 15.46
C PRO A 143 9.63 -12.51 14.53
N ASP A 144 9.77 -11.93 13.33
CA ASP A 144 8.84 -12.14 12.24
C ASP A 144 8.93 -13.59 11.72
N ALA A 145 7.77 -14.20 11.42
CA ALA A 145 7.71 -15.60 11.00
C ALA A 145 8.22 -15.80 9.57
N THR A 146 8.12 -14.77 8.72
CA THR A 146 8.33 -14.89 7.26
C THR A 146 9.53 -14.10 6.76
N ALA A 147 10.11 -13.23 7.59
CA ALA A 147 11.30 -12.45 7.24
C ALA A 147 12.29 -12.30 8.41
N ALA A 148 13.54 -11.93 8.12
CA ALA A 148 14.55 -11.63 9.14
C ALA A 148 14.36 -10.20 9.73
N LEU A 149 13.18 -9.95 10.28
CA LEU A 149 12.73 -8.65 10.79
C LEU A 149 12.14 -8.79 12.20
N PRO A 150 11.96 -7.68 12.95
CA PRO A 150 11.01 -7.65 14.06
C PRO A 150 9.61 -8.06 13.61
N GLN A 151 8.84 -8.69 14.51
CA GLN A 151 7.53 -9.24 14.17
C GLN A 151 6.56 -8.14 13.72
N ARG A 152 6.16 -8.18 12.46
CA ARG A 152 5.04 -7.38 11.96
C ARG A 152 3.75 -8.05 12.41
N PHE A 153 3.03 -7.43 13.35
CA PHE A 153 1.86 -8.06 13.96
C PHE A 153 0.56 -7.37 13.61
N PHE A 154 0.57 -6.14 13.09
CA PHE A 154 -0.64 -5.47 12.65
C PHE A 154 -0.32 -4.48 11.54
N ALA A 155 -1.27 -4.29 10.62
CA ALA A 155 -1.13 -3.34 9.53
C ALA A 155 -2.47 -2.73 9.14
N SER A 156 -2.40 -1.53 8.59
CA SER A 156 -3.55 -0.83 8.03
C SER A 156 -3.08 0.27 7.07
N GLY A 157 -3.90 0.58 6.07
CA GLY A 157 -3.74 1.77 5.23
C GLY A 157 -5.02 2.60 5.21
N GLU A 158 -5.30 3.22 4.07
CA GLU A 158 -6.49 4.03 3.80
C GLU A 158 -7.77 3.22 3.91
N GLU A 159 -7.71 1.92 3.65
CA GLU A 159 -8.84 1.01 3.77
C GLU A 159 -9.16 0.66 5.24
N LYS A 160 -8.38 1.15 6.22
CA LYS A 160 -8.63 0.99 7.68
C LYS A 160 -8.98 -0.43 8.12
N THR A 161 -8.34 -1.43 7.51
CA THR A 161 -8.56 -2.84 7.88
C THR A 161 -8.31 -3.04 9.37
N ALA A 162 -9.34 -3.52 10.08
CA ALA A 162 -9.26 -3.89 11.48
C ALA A 162 -8.79 -5.33 11.66
N MET A 163 -8.22 -5.64 12.82
CA MET A 163 -7.92 -7.00 13.24
C MET A 163 -8.89 -7.41 14.34
N LEU A 164 -9.56 -8.57 14.19
CA LEU A 164 -10.29 -9.23 15.27
C LEU A 164 -10.00 -10.73 15.24
N LEU A 165 -9.58 -11.30 16.37
CA LEU A 165 -9.22 -12.71 16.49
C LEU A 165 -10.36 -13.53 17.10
N PRO A 166 -10.72 -14.68 16.52
CA PRO A 166 -11.81 -15.51 17.04
C PRO A 166 -11.43 -16.20 18.37
N ALA A 167 -12.42 -16.53 19.18
CA ALA A 167 -12.19 -17.35 20.36
C ALA A 167 -11.80 -18.80 19.97
N PRO A 168 -10.93 -19.48 20.75
CA PRO A 168 -10.31 -19.03 21.99
C PRO A 168 -9.01 -18.22 21.79
N TYR A 169 -8.63 -17.87 20.57
CA TYR A 169 -7.32 -17.36 20.20
C TYR A 169 -7.06 -15.90 20.60
N GLY A 170 -5.83 -15.53 20.89
CA GLY A 170 -5.42 -14.14 21.04
C GLY A 170 -3.92 -13.95 20.89
N TYR A 171 -3.51 -12.77 20.46
CA TYR A 171 -2.10 -12.41 20.31
C TYR A 171 -1.50 -12.12 21.69
N PRO A 172 -0.57 -12.94 22.19
CA PRO A 172 -0.01 -12.77 23.52
C PRO A 172 0.85 -11.51 23.56
N TYR A 173 0.56 -10.63 24.51
CA TYR A 173 1.26 -9.37 24.72
C TYR A 173 1.86 -9.32 26.12
N SER A 174 3.07 -8.80 26.22
CA SER A 174 3.75 -8.50 27.47
C SER A 174 4.07 -7.01 27.55
N THR A 175 3.93 -6.42 28.73
CA THR A 175 4.39 -5.05 29.03
C THR A 175 5.90 -4.84 28.83
N THR A 176 6.66 -5.93 28.66
CA THR A 176 8.09 -5.90 28.29
C THR A 176 8.33 -5.81 26.78
N ASP A 177 7.29 -5.94 25.95
CA ASP A 177 7.39 -5.76 24.50
C ASP A 177 7.73 -4.29 24.17
N HIS A 178 8.29 -4.08 22.99
CA HIS A 178 8.64 -2.76 22.51
C HIS A 178 8.10 -2.56 21.11
N TRP A 179 7.18 -1.62 20.96
CA TRP A 179 6.54 -1.39 19.67
C TRP A 179 7.17 -0.25 18.88
N VAL A 180 7.20 -0.45 17.57
CA VAL A 180 7.57 0.55 16.56
C VAL A 180 6.42 0.65 15.56
N LEU A 181 6.09 1.86 15.14
CA LEU A 181 5.24 2.11 13.99
C LEU A 181 6.14 2.45 12.80
N ASN A 182 6.14 1.61 11.77
CA ASN A 182 6.59 1.97 10.43
C ASN A 182 5.40 2.60 9.70
N TYR A 183 5.55 3.79 9.16
CA TYR A 183 4.42 4.50 8.56
C TYR A 183 4.80 5.30 7.33
N MET A 184 3.78 5.54 6.50
CA MET A 184 3.78 6.45 5.38
C MET A 184 2.50 7.30 5.50
N LEU A 185 2.68 8.58 5.84
CA LEU A 185 1.59 9.56 5.93
C LEU A 185 1.70 10.46 4.71
N HIS A 186 0.71 10.38 3.82
CA HIS A 186 0.67 11.17 2.60
C HIS A 186 0.01 12.51 2.87
N ASN A 187 0.60 13.59 2.34
CA ASN A 187 -0.03 14.89 2.23
C ASN A 187 -0.16 15.28 0.76
N LEU A 188 -1.38 15.29 0.25
CA LEU A 188 -1.65 15.57 -1.16
C LEU A 188 -1.59 17.09 -1.48
N THR A 189 -1.27 17.93 -0.49
CA THR A 189 -1.45 19.38 -0.55
C THR A 189 -0.16 20.17 -0.24
N PRO A 190 -0.08 21.43 -0.70
CA PRO A 190 1.02 22.33 -0.36
C PRO A 190 0.99 22.84 1.09
N GLU A 191 -0.03 22.49 1.86
CA GLU A 191 -0.21 23.00 3.22
C GLU A 191 0.33 22.00 4.24
N ALA A 192 1.20 22.45 5.13
CA ALA A 192 1.64 21.65 6.26
C ALA A 192 0.47 21.40 7.22
N THR A 193 0.46 20.24 7.87
CA THR A 193 -0.59 19.91 8.84
C THR A 193 -0.04 19.06 9.99
N GLN A 194 -0.91 18.72 10.93
CA GLN A 194 -0.57 17.90 12.09
C GLN A 194 -1.66 16.87 12.35
N VAL A 195 -1.26 15.61 12.50
CA VAL A 195 -2.18 14.48 12.70
C VAL A 195 -1.72 13.54 13.81
N TRP A 196 -2.63 12.72 14.31
CA TRP A 196 -2.39 11.64 15.26
C TRP A 196 -2.86 10.33 14.65
N VAL A 197 -2.02 9.31 14.73
CA VAL A 197 -2.45 7.94 14.46
C VAL A 197 -3.05 7.39 15.75
N THR A 198 -4.32 7.01 15.72
CA THR A 198 -5.01 6.40 16.87
C THR A 198 -5.25 4.92 16.60
N TYR A 199 -5.36 4.14 17.67
CA TYR A 199 -5.72 2.74 17.58
C TYR A 199 -6.39 2.26 18.86
N ASP A 200 -7.56 1.66 18.70
CA ASP A 200 -8.29 1.00 19.77
C ASP A 200 -7.80 -0.44 19.88
N ILE A 201 -7.41 -0.86 21.09
CA ILE A 201 -6.96 -2.22 21.37
C ILE A 201 -7.95 -2.89 22.31
N ASP A 202 -8.55 -3.99 21.85
CA ASP A 202 -9.27 -4.92 22.71
C ASP A 202 -8.27 -5.94 23.26
N ILE A 203 -8.07 -5.92 24.59
CA ILE A 203 -7.16 -6.83 25.29
C ILE A 203 -7.88 -7.58 26.40
N ILE A 204 -7.70 -8.89 26.47
CA ILE A 204 -8.10 -9.71 27.63
C ILE A 204 -6.93 -9.69 28.63
N PRO A 205 -7.07 -9.08 29.82
CA PRO A 205 -6.02 -9.06 30.83
C PRO A 205 -5.58 -10.46 31.22
N ALA A 206 -4.29 -10.68 31.47
CA ALA A 206 -3.75 -12.00 31.82
C ALA A 206 -4.33 -12.59 33.13
N ASP A 207 -4.85 -11.75 34.03
CA ASP A 207 -5.50 -12.14 35.28
C ASP A 207 -7.03 -12.27 35.19
N ALA A 208 -7.61 -12.00 34.02
CA ALA A 208 -9.04 -12.19 33.79
C ALA A 208 -9.41 -13.68 33.75
N PRO A 209 -10.60 -14.07 34.26
CA PRO A 209 -11.09 -15.45 34.14
C PRO A 209 -11.08 -15.98 32.71
N GLU A 210 -11.38 -15.13 31.74
CA GLU A 210 -11.44 -15.44 30.31
C GLU A 210 -10.07 -15.69 29.66
N ALA A 211 -8.96 -15.33 30.34
CA ALA A 211 -7.61 -15.67 29.89
C ALA A 211 -7.29 -17.17 30.08
N VAL A 212 -8.02 -17.86 30.96
CA VAL A 212 -7.82 -19.30 31.21
C VAL A 212 -8.22 -20.10 29.97
N GLY A 213 -7.26 -20.82 29.39
CA GLY A 213 -7.48 -21.66 28.22
C GLY A 213 -7.44 -20.91 26.89
N MET A 214 -6.99 -19.64 26.88
CA MET A 214 -6.67 -18.96 25.63
C MET A 214 -5.53 -19.69 24.89
N LEU A 215 -5.68 -19.76 23.57
CA LEU A 215 -4.65 -20.29 22.68
C LEU A 215 -3.87 -19.13 22.06
N ARG A 216 -2.56 -19.31 21.92
CA ARG A 216 -1.71 -18.26 21.36
C ARG A 216 -1.97 -18.14 19.86
N ALA A 217 -2.16 -16.91 19.38
CA ALA A 217 -2.13 -16.57 17.97
C ALA A 217 -0.85 -15.82 17.65
N ARG A 218 -0.28 -16.06 16.47
CA ARG A 218 0.85 -15.31 15.94
C ARG A 218 0.57 -14.85 14.50
N PRO A 219 1.13 -13.71 14.09
CA PRO A 219 1.04 -13.26 12.71
C PRO A 219 1.97 -14.08 11.81
N ILE A 220 1.47 -14.45 10.64
CA ILE A 220 2.19 -14.97 9.49
C ILE A 220 2.02 -13.91 8.39
N TRP A 221 3.02 -13.03 8.27
CA TRP A 221 2.99 -11.95 7.30
C TRP A 221 3.23 -12.48 5.89
N MET A 222 2.16 -12.61 5.11
CA MET A 222 2.25 -13.00 3.70
C MET A 222 2.24 -11.74 2.84
N ASP A 223 3.14 -11.67 1.88
CA ASP A 223 3.33 -10.50 1.02
C ASP A 223 3.93 -10.96 -0.31
N VAL A 224 3.39 -10.49 -1.43
CA VAL A 224 3.91 -10.83 -2.75
C VAL A 224 5.34 -10.32 -2.98
N GLN A 225 5.82 -9.36 -2.20
CA GLN A 225 7.15 -8.77 -2.25
C GLN A 225 7.85 -8.81 -0.88
N ASN A 226 7.58 -9.84 -0.08
CA ASN A 226 7.99 -9.95 1.32
C ASN A 226 9.49 -9.67 1.56
N GLY A 227 9.78 -9.05 2.70
CA GLY A 227 11.14 -8.73 3.15
C GLY A 227 11.71 -7.43 2.57
N LYS A 228 11.00 -6.76 1.66
CA LYS A 228 11.37 -5.42 1.17
C LYS A 228 10.85 -4.34 2.12
N GLY A 229 11.59 -3.24 2.26
CA GLY A 229 11.15 -2.06 3.01
C GLY A 229 10.05 -1.26 2.31
N TYR A 230 9.89 -1.46 1.01
CA TYR A 230 8.80 -0.92 0.19
C TYR A 230 8.33 -2.03 -0.78
N PRO A 231 7.39 -2.89 -0.37
CA PRO A 231 7.06 -4.15 -1.05
C PRO A 231 6.04 -3.96 -2.18
N VAL A 232 6.41 -3.21 -3.22
CA VAL A 232 5.49 -2.83 -4.30
C VAL A 232 5.83 -3.50 -5.64
N PHE A 233 4.85 -3.51 -6.55
CA PHE A 233 4.99 -3.86 -7.97
C PHE A 233 4.06 -2.97 -8.81
N ASP A 234 4.23 -2.96 -10.13
CA ASP A 234 3.34 -2.20 -11.03
C ASP A 234 2.38 -3.14 -11.76
N ALA A 235 1.10 -2.80 -11.80
CA ALA A 235 0.08 -3.40 -12.63
C ALA A 235 -0.27 -2.43 -13.77
N VAL A 236 0.55 -2.43 -14.83
CA VAL A 236 0.41 -1.50 -15.95
C VAL A 236 -0.74 -1.93 -16.87
N ARG A 237 -1.50 -0.96 -17.40
CA ARG A 237 -2.61 -1.25 -18.31
C ARG A 237 -2.17 -2.08 -19.52
N GLY A 238 -2.90 -3.16 -19.80
CA GLY A 238 -2.61 -4.13 -20.84
C GLY A 238 -1.74 -5.31 -20.39
N MET A 239 -1.20 -5.30 -19.16
CA MET A 239 -0.51 -6.48 -18.59
C MET A 239 -1.47 -7.63 -18.29
N GLY A 240 -0.91 -8.82 -18.06
CA GLY A 240 -1.67 -10.02 -17.77
C GLY A 240 -2.46 -10.48 -18.99
N ASP A 241 -3.77 -10.62 -18.85
CA ASP A 241 -4.68 -10.93 -19.96
C ASP A 241 -5.27 -9.69 -20.65
N GLY A 242 -4.77 -8.50 -20.30
CA GLY A 242 -5.26 -7.20 -20.79
C GLY A 242 -6.53 -6.71 -20.09
N VAL A 243 -7.02 -7.46 -19.10
CA VAL A 243 -8.18 -7.13 -18.27
C VAL A 243 -7.77 -7.14 -16.81
N THR A 244 -7.09 -8.19 -16.37
CA THR A 244 -6.53 -8.34 -15.02
C THR A 244 -5.06 -8.74 -15.06
N TYR A 245 -4.36 -8.41 -13.99
CA TYR A 245 -2.97 -8.80 -13.76
C TYR A 245 -2.81 -9.42 -12.37
N THR A 246 -2.47 -10.71 -12.31
CA THR A 246 -2.18 -11.45 -11.07
C THR A 246 -0.68 -11.58 -10.87
N TYR A 247 -0.16 -10.92 -9.84
CA TYR A 247 1.24 -11.02 -9.42
C TYR A 247 1.38 -12.01 -8.25
N PRO A 248 2.43 -12.87 -8.24
CA PRO A 248 3.51 -12.99 -9.24
C PRO A 248 3.17 -13.88 -10.45
N ASP A 249 2.02 -14.56 -10.48
CA ASP A 249 1.71 -15.65 -11.42
C ASP A 249 1.86 -15.27 -12.91
N GLN A 250 1.50 -14.04 -13.28
CA GLN A 250 1.57 -13.53 -14.65
C GLN A 250 2.79 -12.65 -14.92
N ALA A 251 3.67 -12.47 -13.93
CA ALA A 251 4.89 -11.69 -14.08
C ALA A 251 5.98 -12.46 -14.81
N THR A 252 6.77 -11.76 -15.60
CA THR A 252 8.00 -12.33 -16.17
C THR A 252 9.12 -12.19 -15.14
N ALA A 253 9.65 -13.33 -14.66
CA ALA A 253 10.71 -13.37 -13.66
C ALA A 253 10.48 -12.41 -12.46
N PRO A 254 9.36 -12.55 -11.72
CA PRO A 254 8.90 -11.60 -10.69
C PRO A 254 9.96 -11.27 -9.63
N TYR A 255 10.85 -12.22 -9.35
CA TYR A 255 11.92 -12.10 -8.35
C TYR A 255 13.32 -12.25 -8.97
N GLY A 256 13.43 -12.20 -10.30
CA GLY A 256 14.67 -12.44 -11.04
C GLY A 256 15.26 -13.81 -10.72
N ASN A 257 16.52 -13.83 -10.25
CA ASN A 257 17.20 -15.05 -9.80
C ASN A 257 17.07 -15.29 -8.28
N GLY A 258 16.29 -14.47 -7.58
CA GLY A 258 16.06 -14.58 -6.15
C GLY A 258 15.09 -15.71 -5.77
N PRO A 259 14.94 -15.97 -4.47
CA PRO A 259 13.90 -16.89 -3.99
C PRO A 259 12.50 -16.34 -4.26
N GLN A 260 11.50 -17.22 -4.19
CA GLN A 260 10.10 -16.80 -4.14
C GLN A 260 9.90 -15.92 -2.89
N LEU A 261 9.27 -14.75 -3.05
CA LEU A 261 9.01 -13.84 -1.93
C LEU A 261 7.61 -14.01 -1.36
N ASN A 262 6.69 -14.59 -2.12
CA ASN A 262 5.28 -14.77 -1.75
C ASN A 262 4.99 -16.11 -1.06
N GLU A 263 6.02 -16.84 -0.64
CA GLU A 263 5.91 -18.18 -0.05
C GLU A 263 6.49 -18.23 1.37
N TRP A 264 5.87 -19.03 2.22
CA TRP A 264 6.37 -19.36 3.56
C TRP A 264 6.14 -20.83 3.89
N VAL A 265 7.18 -21.51 4.38
CA VAL A 265 7.08 -22.89 4.84
C VAL A 265 6.75 -22.91 6.32
N ALA A 266 5.64 -23.56 6.68
CA ALA A 266 5.17 -23.66 8.04
C ALA A 266 6.21 -24.31 8.96
N ASP A 267 6.63 -23.57 9.97
CA ASP A 267 7.64 -23.98 10.95
C ASP A 267 7.09 -24.84 12.09
N ALA A 268 5.77 -24.94 12.23
CA ALA A 268 5.06 -25.74 13.21
C ALA A 268 3.66 -26.12 12.71
N ASP A 269 3.05 -27.15 13.33
CA ASP A 269 1.63 -27.43 13.18
C ASP A 269 0.78 -26.28 13.79
N GLY A 270 -0.40 -26.03 13.24
CA GLY A 270 -1.34 -25.05 13.79
C GLY A 270 -2.61 -24.88 12.99
N THR A 271 -3.35 -23.83 13.30
CA THR A 271 -4.63 -23.50 12.67
C THR A 271 -4.58 -22.08 12.15
N LEU A 272 -4.87 -21.84 10.87
CA LEU A 272 -5.13 -20.50 10.36
C LEU A 272 -6.52 -20.08 10.83
N ILE A 273 -6.61 -18.92 11.47
CA ILE A 273 -7.81 -18.50 12.23
C ILE A 273 -8.40 -17.16 11.78
N ALA A 274 -7.59 -16.33 11.12
CA ALA A 274 -8.06 -15.07 10.58
C ALA A 274 -7.12 -14.60 9.47
N THR A 275 -7.66 -13.94 8.46
CA THR A 275 -6.87 -13.13 7.52
C THR A 275 -7.75 -12.12 6.79
N ALA A 276 -7.11 -11.06 6.28
CA ALA A 276 -7.65 -10.10 5.32
C ALA A 276 -6.50 -9.63 4.42
N GLY A 277 -6.84 -9.26 3.18
CA GLY A 277 -5.90 -8.67 2.24
C GLY A 277 -5.71 -7.18 2.46
N HIS A 278 -4.63 -6.64 1.91
CA HIS A 278 -4.36 -5.21 1.76
C HIS A 278 -3.87 -4.95 0.33
N LEU A 279 -4.49 -3.97 -0.33
CA LEU A 279 -4.32 -3.61 -1.73
C LEU A 279 -4.37 -2.08 -1.86
N HIS A 280 -3.80 -1.58 -2.95
CA HIS A 280 -3.96 -0.20 -3.41
C HIS A 280 -5.14 -0.09 -4.40
N PRO A 281 -5.53 1.12 -4.85
CA PRO A 281 -6.42 1.30 -5.98
C PRO A 281 -5.97 0.47 -7.18
N GLY A 282 -6.94 -0.09 -7.87
CA GLY A 282 -6.80 -1.10 -8.91
C GLY A 282 -6.90 -2.53 -8.40
N GLY A 283 -6.69 -2.77 -7.11
CA GLY A 283 -6.72 -4.11 -6.52
C GLY A 283 -8.10 -4.75 -6.56
N LEU A 284 -8.17 -6.03 -6.90
CA LEU A 284 -9.43 -6.78 -6.98
C LEU A 284 -9.53 -7.83 -5.86
N HIS A 285 -8.45 -8.57 -5.64
CA HIS A 285 -8.38 -9.54 -4.54
C HIS A 285 -6.95 -10.01 -4.25
N THR A 286 -6.76 -10.55 -3.06
CA THR A 286 -5.63 -11.42 -2.73
C THR A 286 -6.09 -12.85 -2.48
N ASP A 287 -5.30 -13.84 -2.88
CA ASP A 287 -5.59 -15.25 -2.68
C ASP A 287 -4.54 -15.90 -1.79
N LEU A 288 -4.98 -16.69 -0.80
CA LEU A 288 -4.13 -17.49 0.08
C LEU A 288 -4.25 -18.96 -0.31
N TYR A 289 -3.12 -19.65 -0.45
CA TYR A 289 -3.06 -21.08 -0.72
C TYR A 289 -2.24 -21.82 0.32
N VAL A 290 -2.58 -23.09 0.54
CA VAL A 290 -1.79 -24.05 1.29
C VAL A 290 -1.37 -25.17 0.34
N GLU A 291 -0.08 -25.49 0.31
CA GLU A 291 0.48 -26.62 -0.45
C GLU A 291 1.04 -27.68 0.49
N ARG A 292 0.65 -28.94 0.25
CA ARG A 292 1.10 -30.14 0.99
C ARG A 292 1.34 -31.27 0.00
N ASP A 293 2.51 -31.90 0.05
CA ASP A 293 2.86 -33.05 -0.79
C ASP A 293 2.60 -32.83 -2.30
N GLY A 294 2.82 -31.61 -2.79
CA GLY A 294 2.59 -31.20 -4.19
C GLY A 294 1.13 -31.00 -4.59
N GLN A 295 0.20 -31.02 -3.62
CA GLN A 295 -1.19 -30.62 -3.81
C GLN A 295 -1.39 -29.21 -3.28
N LYS A 296 -2.04 -28.34 -4.07
CA LYS A 296 -2.35 -26.96 -3.71
C LYS A 296 -3.85 -26.79 -3.45
N ALA A 297 -4.20 -26.34 -2.25
CA ALA A 297 -5.56 -26.00 -1.84
C ALA A 297 -5.70 -24.48 -1.70
N HIS A 298 -6.80 -23.93 -2.21
CA HIS A 298 -7.14 -22.54 -2.00
C HIS A 298 -7.81 -22.38 -0.64
N ALA A 299 -7.23 -21.53 0.21
CA ALA A 299 -7.62 -21.40 1.62
C ALA A 299 -8.63 -20.27 1.82
N PHE A 300 -8.40 -19.12 1.19
CA PHE A 300 -9.25 -17.95 1.29
C PHE A 300 -8.91 -16.92 0.21
N ARG A 301 -9.95 -16.27 -0.34
CA ARG A 301 -9.83 -15.04 -1.12
C ARG A 301 -10.35 -13.84 -0.33
N SER A 302 -9.52 -12.81 -0.21
CA SER A 302 -9.93 -11.49 0.26
C SER A 302 -10.30 -10.62 -0.94
N GLU A 303 -11.58 -10.32 -1.11
CA GLU A 303 -12.12 -9.51 -2.22
C GLU A 303 -12.21 -8.04 -1.82
N ALA A 304 -11.90 -7.15 -2.76
CA ALA A 304 -12.11 -5.72 -2.61
C ALA A 304 -13.56 -5.35 -2.99
N MET A 305 -14.27 -4.65 -2.11
CA MET A 305 -15.56 -4.06 -2.41
C MET A 305 -15.46 -2.55 -2.42
N TYR A 306 -15.68 -1.97 -3.59
CA TYR A 306 -15.62 -0.54 -3.80
C TYR A 306 -17.02 0.08 -3.63
N TYR A 307 -17.12 1.09 -2.78
CA TYR A 307 -18.31 1.92 -2.68
C TYR A 307 -18.33 2.99 -3.78
N GLU A 308 -17.16 3.32 -4.32
CA GLU A 308 -16.99 4.16 -5.51
C GLU A 308 -17.73 3.56 -6.71
N PRO A 309 -18.72 4.27 -7.28
CA PRO A 309 -19.46 3.80 -8.45
C PRO A 309 -18.59 3.52 -9.69
N ALA A 310 -17.44 4.20 -9.82
CA ALA A 310 -16.47 3.97 -10.88
C ALA A 310 -15.64 2.67 -10.70
N GLY A 311 -15.83 1.94 -9.59
CA GLY A 311 -15.19 0.66 -9.32
C GLY A 311 -13.83 0.81 -8.67
N ALA A 312 -12.85 0.01 -9.11
CA ALA A 312 -11.57 -0.18 -8.44
C ALA A 312 -10.59 1.00 -8.54
N VAL A 313 -11.09 2.22 -8.70
CA VAL A 313 -10.29 3.40 -9.03
C VAL A 313 -9.94 4.27 -7.83
N SER A 314 -10.46 3.95 -6.64
CA SER A 314 -10.38 4.82 -5.48
C SER A 314 -10.01 4.10 -4.19
N TRP A 315 -9.84 4.88 -3.13
CA TRP A 315 -9.65 4.38 -1.76
C TRP A 315 -10.97 4.15 -1.00
N ASP A 316 -12.12 4.33 -1.66
CA ASP A 316 -13.43 4.03 -1.06
C ASP A 316 -13.74 2.53 -1.17
N VAL A 317 -13.01 1.75 -0.39
CA VAL A 317 -12.95 0.30 -0.48
C VAL A 317 -12.99 -0.36 0.89
N SER A 318 -13.58 -1.55 0.95
CA SER A 318 -13.43 -2.49 2.06
C SER A 318 -12.96 -3.84 1.54
N MET A 319 -12.00 -4.46 2.22
CA MET A 319 -11.60 -5.84 1.95
C MET A 319 -12.53 -6.83 2.68
N THR A 320 -12.68 -8.05 2.15
CA THR A 320 -13.31 -9.14 2.91
C THR A 320 -12.30 -9.81 3.85
N ALA A 321 -12.69 -10.01 5.10
CA ALA A 321 -11.98 -10.80 6.09
C ALA A 321 -12.67 -12.16 6.30
N THR A 322 -11.93 -13.15 6.76
CA THR A 322 -12.48 -14.47 7.12
C THR A 322 -13.57 -14.37 8.19
N MET A 323 -14.56 -15.27 8.14
CA MET A 323 -15.55 -15.41 9.21
C MET A 323 -14.90 -15.92 10.52
N PRO A 324 -15.46 -15.62 11.71
CA PRO A 324 -14.89 -16.06 13.00
C PRO A 324 -14.79 -17.59 13.19
N ASP A 325 -15.53 -18.39 12.42
CA ASP A 325 -15.51 -19.84 12.44
C ASP A 325 -14.56 -20.45 11.39
N TRP A 326 -13.90 -19.63 10.57
CA TRP A 326 -12.88 -20.09 9.61
C TRP A 326 -11.64 -20.60 10.35
N GLN A 327 -11.42 -21.92 10.31
CA GLN A 327 -10.31 -22.59 10.98
C GLN A 327 -9.71 -23.64 10.05
N VAL A 328 -8.51 -23.36 9.52
CA VAL A 328 -7.83 -24.22 8.53
C VAL A 328 -6.59 -24.86 9.15
N SER A 329 -6.54 -26.19 9.19
CA SER A 329 -5.40 -26.92 9.72
C SER A 329 -4.21 -26.88 8.77
N VAL A 330 -3.04 -26.56 9.33
CA VAL A 330 -1.75 -26.57 8.63
C VAL A 330 -0.76 -27.43 9.41
N ARG A 331 0.09 -28.15 8.69
CA ARG A 331 1.14 -28.99 9.26
C ARG A 331 2.49 -28.32 9.06
N GLN A 332 3.41 -28.59 9.98
CA GLN A 332 4.81 -28.26 9.77
C GLN A 332 5.30 -28.81 8.43
N GLY A 333 5.89 -27.95 7.61
CA GLY A 333 6.35 -28.28 6.25
C GLY A 333 5.35 -27.98 5.13
N ASP A 334 4.08 -27.69 5.43
CA ASP A 334 3.16 -27.12 4.44
C ASP A 334 3.71 -25.77 3.95
N THR A 335 3.46 -25.40 2.69
CA THR A 335 3.84 -24.10 2.14
C THR A 335 2.62 -23.22 1.97
N LEU A 336 2.59 -22.07 2.63
CA LEU A 336 1.62 -21.02 2.36
C LEU A 336 2.14 -20.16 1.21
N SER A 337 1.25 -19.74 0.32
CA SER A 337 1.58 -18.76 -0.73
C SER A 337 0.46 -17.74 -0.90
N THR A 338 0.82 -16.51 -1.27
CA THR A 338 -0.14 -15.44 -1.57
C THR A 338 0.01 -14.92 -3.00
N THR A 339 -1.07 -14.43 -3.59
CA THR A 339 -1.07 -13.67 -4.85
C THR A 339 -1.92 -12.42 -4.69
N ALA A 340 -1.75 -11.44 -5.59
CA ALA A 340 -2.58 -10.25 -5.67
C ALA A 340 -3.00 -10.00 -7.12
N THR A 341 -4.28 -9.71 -7.33
CA THR A 341 -4.85 -9.47 -8.66
C THR A 341 -5.37 -8.04 -8.75
N TYR A 342 -4.97 -7.34 -9.81
CA TYR A 342 -5.35 -5.96 -10.10
C TYR A 342 -6.11 -5.87 -11.42
N ASP A 343 -6.97 -4.87 -11.56
CA ASP A 343 -7.44 -4.38 -12.86
C ASP A 343 -6.21 -3.99 -13.70
N SER A 344 -6.15 -4.44 -14.93
CA SER A 344 -5.15 -3.97 -15.90
C SER A 344 -5.83 -3.51 -17.20
N GLY A 345 -7.14 -3.31 -17.18
CA GLY A 345 -7.93 -2.91 -18.35
C GLY A 345 -8.21 -1.42 -18.40
N LEU A 346 -8.42 -0.78 -17.25
CA LEU A 346 -8.90 0.60 -17.15
C LEU A 346 -7.75 1.61 -17.11
N ALA A 347 -6.85 1.45 -16.14
CA ALA A 347 -5.72 2.34 -15.88
C ALA A 347 -4.47 1.54 -15.51
N SER A 348 -3.33 2.22 -15.46
CA SER A 348 -2.10 1.68 -14.89
C SER A 348 -2.06 1.95 -13.39
N TRP A 349 -1.70 0.95 -12.60
CA TRP A 349 -1.51 1.08 -11.15
C TRP A 349 -0.04 0.92 -10.86
N TYR A 350 0.55 1.99 -10.33
CA TYR A 350 1.95 2.02 -9.92
C TYR A 350 2.01 1.79 -8.42
N GLU A 351 3.10 1.17 -7.97
CA GLU A 351 3.36 0.96 -6.54
C GLU A 351 2.33 0.05 -5.82
N SER A 352 1.63 -0.79 -6.57
CA SER A 352 0.66 -1.77 -6.07
C SER A 352 1.22 -2.70 -4.98
N MET A 353 0.41 -3.00 -3.97
CA MET A 353 0.70 -3.95 -2.89
C MET A 353 -0.11 -5.24 -2.97
N GLY A 354 0.34 -6.28 -2.27
CA GLY A 354 -0.35 -7.57 -2.20
C GLY A 354 -0.01 -8.29 -0.90
N ILE A 355 -0.60 -7.82 0.21
CA ILE A 355 -0.29 -8.31 1.56
C ILE A 355 -1.50 -9.05 2.12
N MET A 356 -1.27 -10.13 2.86
CA MET A 356 -2.26 -10.78 3.71
C MET A 356 -1.69 -10.98 5.12
N VAL A 357 -2.32 -10.34 6.11
CA VAL A 357 -1.96 -10.53 7.52
C VAL A 357 -2.67 -11.77 8.04
N VAL A 358 -2.05 -12.94 7.84
CA VAL A 358 -2.60 -14.23 8.27
C VAL A 358 -2.31 -14.44 9.75
N TRP A 359 -3.28 -14.93 10.50
CA TRP A 359 -3.11 -15.32 11.89
C TRP A 359 -3.13 -16.83 12.03
N MET A 360 -2.10 -17.37 12.68
CA MET A 360 -1.97 -18.78 12.98
C MET A 360 -2.03 -19.00 14.49
N GLY A 361 -3.04 -19.75 14.93
CA GLY A 361 -3.22 -20.21 16.29
C GLY A 361 -2.49 -21.53 16.58
N GLU A 362 -2.20 -21.76 17.86
CA GLU A 362 -1.80 -23.09 18.36
C GLU A 362 -2.88 -24.15 18.02
N PRO A 363 -2.47 -25.41 17.76
CA PRO A 363 -3.45 -26.49 17.64
C PRO A 363 -4.27 -26.63 18.92
N GLY A 364 -5.58 -26.86 18.80
CA GLY A 364 -6.45 -27.05 19.98
C GLY A 364 -7.95 -26.86 19.74
N GLY A 365 -8.35 -26.22 18.64
CA GLY A 365 -9.73 -26.14 18.17
C GLY A 365 -10.05 -27.14 17.05
N ASP A 366 -11.32 -27.23 16.70
CA ASP A 366 -11.77 -27.93 15.48
C ASP A 366 -11.30 -27.14 14.26
N ALA A 367 -10.51 -27.76 13.39
CA ALA A 367 -9.98 -27.15 12.18
C ALA A 367 -10.12 -28.10 10.99
N ASP A 368 -10.52 -27.54 9.85
CA ASP A 368 -10.71 -28.29 8.62
C ASP A 368 -9.37 -28.56 7.93
N ASP A 369 -9.20 -29.77 7.37
CA ASP A 369 -8.06 -30.10 6.51
C ASP A 369 -8.42 -29.63 5.08
N PRO A 370 -7.72 -28.61 4.52
CA PRO A 370 -8.09 -27.99 3.26
C PRO A 370 -7.99 -28.94 2.05
N PHE A 371 -7.39 -30.12 2.22
CA PHE A 371 -7.32 -31.17 1.21
C PHE A 371 -8.48 -32.17 1.27
N THR A 372 -9.33 -32.07 2.29
CA THR A 372 -10.51 -32.95 2.46
C THR A 372 -11.83 -32.20 2.63
N THR A 373 -11.76 -30.97 3.14
CA THR A 373 -12.88 -30.03 3.24
C THR A 373 -12.57 -28.79 2.40
N ALA A 374 -13.56 -28.29 1.66
CA ALA A 374 -13.45 -27.00 0.98
C ALA A 374 -13.56 -25.88 2.03
N VAL A 375 -12.46 -25.15 2.25
CA VAL A 375 -12.36 -24.10 3.29
C VAL A 375 -12.50 -22.68 2.72
N ASP A 376 -12.29 -22.53 1.40
CA ASP A 376 -12.48 -21.28 0.69
C ASP A 376 -13.98 -20.94 0.64
N THR A 377 -14.37 -20.00 1.50
CA THR A 377 -15.74 -19.55 1.67
C THR A 377 -15.77 -18.03 1.67
N PRO A 378 -16.87 -17.40 1.21
CA PRO A 378 -17.01 -15.95 1.25
C PRO A 378 -16.80 -15.39 2.66
N GLY A 379 -16.05 -14.30 2.76
CA GLY A 379 -15.78 -13.62 4.03
C GLY A 379 -16.91 -12.70 4.49
N MET A 380 -16.55 -11.77 5.37
CA MET A 380 -17.34 -10.60 5.76
C MET A 380 -16.57 -9.33 5.45
N LEU A 381 -17.25 -8.21 5.16
CA LEU A 381 -16.57 -6.94 4.94
C LEU A 381 -15.88 -6.46 6.22
N THR A 382 -14.71 -5.86 6.08
CA THR A 382 -13.97 -5.26 7.20
C THR A 382 -14.72 -4.08 7.82
N HIS A 383 -15.30 -3.20 7.01
CA HIS A 383 -16.11 -2.06 7.43
C HIS A 383 -17.15 -1.67 6.36
N GLY A 384 -17.94 -0.64 6.64
CA GLY A 384 -18.84 0.04 5.69
C GLY A 384 -18.15 1.24 5.01
N HIS A 385 -18.83 1.93 4.10
CA HIS A 385 -18.34 3.19 3.53
C HIS A 385 -17.92 4.20 4.63
N LEU A 386 -16.87 4.97 4.35
CA LEU A 386 -16.25 5.93 5.26
C LEU A 386 -16.41 7.36 4.73
N ALA A 387 -16.86 8.29 5.57
CA ALA A 387 -17.19 9.67 5.14
C ALA A 387 -15.96 10.47 4.66
N GLU A 388 -14.77 10.13 5.13
CA GLU A 388 -13.49 10.68 4.66
C GLU A 388 -13.19 10.34 3.20
N ASN A 389 -13.96 9.44 2.57
CA ASN A 389 -13.86 9.07 1.17
C ASN A 389 -14.92 9.78 0.27
N ASP A 390 -15.71 10.72 0.81
CA ASP A 390 -16.80 11.37 0.07
C ASP A 390 -16.35 12.27 -1.10
N ASN A 391 -15.06 12.64 -1.17
CA ASN A 391 -14.54 13.43 -2.30
C ASN A 391 -13.96 12.55 -3.41
N HIS A 392 -14.82 12.12 -4.34
CA HIS A 392 -14.46 11.27 -5.47
C HIS A 392 -13.69 12.00 -6.58
N GLY A 393 -13.87 13.32 -6.73
CA GLY A 393 -13.35 14.08 -7.87
C GLY A 393 -14.15 13.84 -9.16
N GLY A 394 -13.65 14.31 -10.30
CA GLY A 394 -14.28 14.09 -11.61
C GLY A 394 -15.34 15.13 -12.02
N ASP A 395 -15.68 16.07 -11.16
CA ASP A 395 -16.61 17.16 -11.47
C ASP A 395 -15.99 18.25 -12.35
N LEU A 396 -16.82 19.10 -12.95
CA LEU A 396 -16.33 20.31 -13.63
C LEU A 396 -15.62 21.23 -12.64
N ASP A 397 -14.36 21.54 -12.92
CA ASP A 397 -13.56 22.47 -12.13
C ASP A 397 -12.90 23.51 -13.05
N ASN A 398 -13.38 24.75 -12.97
CA ASN A 398 -12.93 25.84 -13.83
C ASN A 398 -11.49 26.31 -13.50
N ARG A 399 -10.86 25.76 -12.45
CA ARG A 399 -9.44 25.99 -12.17
C ARG A 399 -8.56 25.27 -13.19
N TYR A 400 -8.97 24.12 -13.70
CA TYR A 400 -8.21 23.36 -14.70
C TYR A 400 -8.66 23.71 -16.12
N LEU A 401 -7.73 24.28 -16.88
CA LEU A 401 -7.91 24.60 -18.28
C LEU A 401 -7.98 23.34 -19.13
N ASP A 402 -8.77 23.38 -20.21
CA ASP A 402 -8.67 22.40 -21.29
C ASP A 402 -7.45 22.71 -22.17
N LEU A 403 -6.32 22.10 -21.85
CA LEU A 403 -5.07 22.30 -22.59
C LEU A 403 -5.14 21.77 -24.03
N THR A 404 -6.09 20.89 -24.35
CA THR A 404 -6.28 20.43 -25.75
C THR A 404 -6.76 21.56 -26.66
N ALA A 405 -7.40 22.59 -26.09
CA ALA A 405 -7.92 23.74 -26.81
C ALA A 405 -6.93 24.92 -26.90
N LEU A 406 -5.81 24.89 -26.18
CA LEU A 406 -4.83 25.98 -26.17
C LEU A 406 -3.86 25.91 -27.37
N PRO A 407 -3.37 27.08 -27.85
CA PRO A 407 -2.41 27.14 -28.96
C PRO A 407 -1.06 26.51 -28.62
N SER A 408 -0.33 26.05 -29.63
CA SER A 408 1.03 25.54 -29.50
C SER A 408 2.04 26.67 -29.25
N ALA A 409 3.07 26.41 -28.46
CA ALA A 409 4.25 27.24 -28.33
C ALA A 409 5.51 26.34 -28.24
N PRO A 410 6.67 26.74 -28.80
CA PRO A 410 7.89 25.95 -28.65
C PRO A 410 8.21 25.68 -27.17
N ALA A 411 8.41 24.41 -26.82
CA ALA A 411 8.79 24.02 -25.47
C ALA A 411 10.22 24.46 -25.13
N SER A 412 10.49 24.76 -23.87
CA SER A 412 11.86 24.74 -23.36
C SER A 412 12.42 23.31 -23.39
N ALA A 413 13.74 23.19 -23.57
CA ALA A 413 14.42 21.88 -23.51
C ALA A 413 14.27 21.22 -22.13
N THR A 414 14.24 22.04 -21.07
CA THR A 414 13.99 21.62 -19.71
C THR A 414 12.82 22.42 -19.13
N ILE A 415 11.82 21.73 -18.58
CA ILE A 415 10.69 22.31 -17.87
C ILE A 415 10.89 22.02 -16.38
N PRO A 416 11.18 23.05 -15.56
CA PRO A 416 11.18 22.90 -14.11
C PRO A 416 9.81 22.50 -13.56
N ILE A 417 9.81 21.60 -12.59
CA ILE A 417 8.74 21.40 -11.62
C ILE A 417 9.19 22.09 -10.34
N GLN A 418 8.47 23.12 -9.94
CA GLN A 418 8.82 23.91 -8.76
C GLN A 418 7.55 24.56 -8.21
N ASP A 419 7.51 24.83 -6.90
CA ASP A 419 6.40 25.54 -6.27
C ASP A 419 5.04 24.93 -6.63
N TRP A 420 4.96 23.59 -6.68
CA TRP A 420 3.73 22.83 -6.96
C TRP A 420 3.16 23.00 -8.37
N VAL A 421 4.03 23.35 -9.33
CA VAL A 421 3.58 23.57 -10.70
C VAL A 421 4.55 23.04 -11.75
N TYR A 422 4.01 22.67 -12.92
CA TYR A 422 4.82 22.45 -14.13
C TYR A 422 5.00 23.82 -14.82
N THR A 423 6.21 24.37 -14.81
CA THR A 423 6.41 25.79 -15.22
C THR A 423 5.98 26.12 -16.66
N GLU A 424 5.87 25.12 -17.53
CA GLU A 424 5.23 25.22 -18.85
C GLU A 424 4.14 24.15 -18.98
N GLY A 425 3.00 24.55 -19.54
CA GLY A 425 1.90 23.62 -19.79
C GLY A 425 1.07 23.25 -18.55
N ASP A 426 1.17 23.98 -17.43
CA ASP A 426 0.31 23.77 -16.26
C ASP A 426 -1.16 24.07 -16.55
N MET A 427 -2.05 23.18 -16.11
CA MET A 427 -3.49 23.34 -16.31
C MET A 427 -4.09 24.53 -15.60
N ASN A 428 -3.47 25.10 -14.56
CA ASN A 428 -4.09 26.19 -13.80
C ASN A 428 -3.95 27.57 -14.45
N TYR A 429 -2.93 27.77 -15.29
CA TYR A 429 -2.60 29.12 -15.78
C TYR A 429 -1.92 29.18 -17.15
N ALA A 430 -1.67 28.04 -17.82
CA ALA A 430 -1.06 28.06 -19.15
C ALA A 430 -1.89 28.86 -20.16
N VAL A 431 -1.20 29.58 -21.06
CA VAL A 431 -1.82 30.27 -22.21
C VAL A 431 -1.54 29.57 -23.55
N SER A 432 -0.64 28.59 -23.52
CA SER A 432 -0.21 27.75 -24.65
C SER A 432 0.31 26.42 -24.13
N VAL A 433 0.34 25.41 -25.00
CA VAL A 433 0.91 24.08 -24.70
C VAL A 433 2.37 24.03 -25.16
N PRO A 434 3.33 23.58 -24.33
CA PRO A 434 4.71 23.34 -24.76
C PRO A 434 4.75 22.26 -25.82
N THR A 435 5.31 22.60 -26.97
CA THR A 435 5.29 21.78 -28.19
C THR A 435 6.70 21.45 -28.66
N VAL A 436 6.91 20.19 -29.00
CA VAL A 436 8.11 19.66 -29.66
C VAL A 436 7.75 19.02 -31.01
N LYS A 437 8.74 18.82 -31.88
CA LYS A 437 8.57 18.02 -33.10
C LYS A 437 8.71 16.54 -32.82
N ALA A 438 8.17 15.70 -33.70
CA ALA A 438 8.38 14.26 -33.66
C ALA A 438 9.89 13.92 -33.64
N GLY A 439 10.31 13.10 -32.67
CA GLY A 439 11.71 12.75 -32.43
C GLY A 439 12.47 13.69 -31.49
N GLU A 440 11.90 14.85 -31.13
CA GLU A 440 12.44 15.73 -30.09
C GLU A 440 11.89 15.36 -28.71
N SER A 441 12.51 15.88 -27.65
CA SER A 441 12.13 15.59 -26.28
C SER A 441 12.16 16.83 -25.38
N ILE A 442 11.49 16.69 -24.25
CA ILE A 442 11.42 17.63 -23.13
C ILE A 442 11.92 16.88 -21.90
N THR A 443 12.81 17.51 -21.14
CA THR A 443 13.20 17.02 -19.81
C THR A 443 12.44 17.79 -18.73
N TYR A 444 11.75 17.08 -17.85
CA TYR A 444 11.21 17.65 -16.62
C TYR A 444 12.26 17.50 -15.52
N GLU A 445 12.48 18.56 -14.74
CA GLU A 445 13.41 18.58 -13.60
C GLU A 445 12.66 19.02 -12.35
N ASN A 446 12.60 18.14 -11.34
CA ASN A 446 11.99 18.44 -10.06
C ASN A 446 12.95 19.24 -9.16
N LEU A 447 12.71 20.54 -9.06
CA LEU A 447 13.45 21.44 -8.19
C LEU A 447 12.95 21.40 -6.74
N ASP A 448 11.73 20.91 -6.51
CA ASP A 448 11.16 20.72 -5.17
C ASP A 448 11.73 19.47 -4.46
N ALA A 449 12.41 18.58 -5.20
CA ALA A 449 12.84 17.26 -4.75
C ALA A 449 13.61 17.22 -3.41
N ASN A 450 14.31 18.30 -3.07
CA ASN A 450 15.15 18.41 -1.87
C ASN A 450 14.60 19.40 -0.82
N ILE A 451 13.36 19.88 -0.97
CA ILE A 451 12.72 20.75 0.02
C ILE A 451 12.20 19.87 1.17
N GLY A 452 12.56 20.23 2.41
CA GLY A 452 12.12 19.50 3.61
C GLY A 452 12.60 18.05 3.60
N LYS A 453 11.66 17.13 3.85
CA LYS A 453 11.85 15.67 3.75
C LYS A 453 11.74 15.12 2.32
N GLY A 454 11.55 16.01 1.33
CA GLY A 454 11.38 15.68 -0.07
C GLY A 454 9.96 15.96 -0.54
N GLN A 455 9.83 16.77 -1.59
CA GLN A 455 8.58 16.99 -2.33
C GLN A 455 8.75 16.36 -3.71
N TRP A 456 8.25 15.15 -3.86
CA TRP A 456 8.46 14.34 -5.05
C TRP A 456 7.25 14.39 -5.95
N HIS A 457 7.51 14.63 -7.24
CA HIS A 457 6.46 14.76 -8.25
C HIS A 457 6.62 13.71 -9.32
N THR A 458 5.52 13.38 -9.99
CA THR A 458 5.51 12.47 -11.13
C THR A 458 4.99 13.17 -12.38
N ILE A 459 5.23 12.57 -13.53
CA ILE A 459 4.61 12.89 -14.81
C ILE A 459 3.94 11.60 -15.28
N THR A 460 2.68 11.41 -14.89
CA THR A 460 1.91 10.20 -15.16
C THR A 460 0.84 10.49 -16.21
N ALA A 461 0.78 9.68 -17.27
CA ALA A 461 -0.13 9.89 -18.39
C ALA A 461 -1.61 9.78 -17.96
N CYS A 462 -2.45 10.74 -18.37
CA CYS A 462 -3.86 10.79 -18.05
C CYS A 462 -4.69 11.04 -19.31
N ALA A 463 -5.90 10.49 -19.38
CA ALA A 463 -6.80 10.72 -20.50
C ALA A 463 -7.15 12.21 -20.64
N ALA A 464 -6.93 12.74 -21.84
CA ALA A 464 -7.28 14.11 -22.16
C ALA A 464 -8.80 14.31 -22.06
N PRO A 465 -9.28 15.45 -21.52
CA PRO A 465 -8.52 16.65 -21.19
C PRO A 465 -7.89 16.68 -19.77
N CYS A 466 -8.02 15.63 -18.96
CA CYS A 466 -7.49 15.55 -17.59
C CYS A 466 -7.81 16.75 -16.66
N ASN A 467 -8.94 17.45 -16.86
CA ASN A 467 -9.23 18.76 -16.27
C ASN A 467 -10.44 18.80 -15.31
N ARG A 468 -10.73 17.71 -14.61
CA ARG A 468 -11.83 17.64 -13.63
C ARG A 468 -11.38 17.86 -12.18
N SER A 469 -12.29 18.02 -11.23
CA SER A 469 -11.90 18.18 -9.81
C SER A 469 -11.07 17.00 -9.32
N THR A 470 -10.09 17.25 -8.46
CA THR A 470 -9.30 16.20 -7.80
C THR A 470 -10.15 15.52 -6.72
N GLY A 471 -10.00 14.21 -6.59
CA GLY A 471 -10.50 13.43 -5.47
C GLY A 471 -9.92 12.02 -5.50
N ILE A 472 -10.43 11.12 -4.67
CA ILE A 472 -9.89 9.77 -4.52
C ILE A 472 -10.04 8.88 -5.76
N ALA A 473 -10.88 9.25 -6.73
CA ALA A 473 -11.12 8.49 -7.96
C ALA A 473 -10.65 9.21 -9.24
N TYR A 474 -10.03 10.39 -9.11
CA TYR A 474 -9.61 11.19 -10.27
C TYR A 474 -8.47 12.17 -9.93
N PRO A 475 -7.44 12.32 -10.81
CA PRO A 475 -7.27 11.71 -12.14
C PRO A 475 -6.85 10.25 -12.13
N LEU A 476 -6.93 9.61 -13.30
CA LEU A 476 -6.49 8.23 -13.51
C LEU A 476 -5.28 8.17 -14.43
N ALA A 477 -4.45 7.15 -14.24
CA ALA A 477 -3.33 6.84 -15.12
C ALA A 477 -3.80 6.07 -16.38
N ASP A 478 -4.71 6.66 -17.14
CA ASP A 478 -5.44 6.05 -18.24
C ASP A 478 -5.14 6.68 -19.62
N GLY A 479 -4.08 7.50 -19.70
CA GLY A 479 -3.66 8.16 -20.94
C GLY A 479 -3.40 7.17 -22.10
N PRO A 480 -3.83 7.48 -23.34
CA PRO A 480 -3.80 6.54 -24.46
C PRO A 480 -2.39 6.04 -24.83
N VAL A 481 -1.37 6.84 -24.54
CA VAL A 481 0.03 6.41 -24.51
C VAL A 481 0.47 6.38 -23.05
N ILE A 482 0.98 5.24 -22.63
CA ILE A 482 1.39 5.00 -21.25
C ILE A 482 2.79 5.56 -21.03
N PHE A 483 2.93 6.45 -20.06
CA PHE A 483 4.22 6.85 -19.51
C PHE A 483 4.04 7.24 -18.04
N ASP A 484 5.10 7.00 -17.27
CA ASP A 484 5.24 7.45 -15.89
C ASP A 484 6.72 7.77 -15.63
N SER A 485 6.97 8.84 -14.89
CA SER A 485 8.34 9.26 -14.57
C SER A 485 8.92 8.53 -13.35
N GLY A 486 8.11 7.81 -12.58
CA GLY A 486 8.35 7.54 -11.18
C GLY A 486 8.41 8.82 -10.35
N GLU A 487 8.50 8.67 -9.03
CA GLU A 487 8.67 9.80 -8.12
C GLU A 487 10.05 10.44 -8.26
N LEU A 488 10.09 11.68 -8.75
CA LEU A 488 11.33 12.39 -9.01
C LEU A 488 11.96 12.91 -7.71
N GLY A 489 12.83 12.11 -7.10
CA GLY A 489 13.57 12.42 -5.88
C GLY A 489 14.79 11.50 -5.67
N LEU A 490 15.56 11.78 -4.60
CA LEU A 490 16.75 11.02 -4.20
C LEU A 490 16.64 10.47 -2.75
N GLY A 491 15.42 10.40 -2.22
CA GLY A 491 15.14 10.08 -0.82
C GLY A 491 15.18 8.60 -0.45
N GLY A 492 15.52 7.72 -1.41
CA GLY A 492 15.22 6.29 -1.32
C GLY A 492 13.75 6.00 -1.64
N PRO A 493 13.28 4.75 -1.48
CA PRO A 493 11.88 4.41 -1.75
C PRO A 493 10.89 5.35 -1.05
N PRO A 494 9.83 5.80 -1.73
CA PRO A 494 9.36 5.39 -3.07
C PRO A 494 10.05 6.07 -4.28
N THR A 495 11.05 6.94 -4.10
CA THR A 495 11.66 7.68 -5.21
C THR A 495 12.28 6.77 -6.29
N ALA A 496 12.24 7.24 -7.54
CA ALA A 496 12.91 6.63 -8.67
C ALA A 496 14.44 6.86 -8.68
N ASP A 497 15.01 7.38 -7.59
CA ASP A 497 16.42 7.74 -7.42
C ASP A 497 16.97 8.64 -8.55
N ARG A 498 16.15 9.61 -8.96
CA ARG A 498 16.46 10.64 -9.96
C ARG A 498 15.57 11.86 -9.78
N THR A 499 16.09 13.05 -10.07
CA THR A 499 15.30 14.30 -9.99
C THR A 499 14.78 14.77 -11.34
N SER A 500 15.05 14.05 -12.42
CA SER A 500 14.64 14.45 -13.77
C SER A 500 14.17 13.27 -14.60
N TRP A 501 13.27 13.54 -15.54
CA TRP A 501 12.76 12.56 -16.50
C TRP A 501 12.53 13.20 -17.87
N THR A 502 12.79 12.45 -18.93
CA THR A 502 12.67 12.93 -20.32
C THR A 502 11.57 12.16 -21.01
N ILE A 503 10.67 12.87 -21.71
CA ILE A 503 9.59 12.22 -22.46
C ILE A 503 10.17 11.26 -23.53
N PRO A 504 9.46 10.17 -23.88
CA PRO A 504 9.87 9.31 -24.99
C PRO A 504 9.95 10.09 -26.32
N THR A 505 10.91 9.76 -27.17
CA THR A 505 11.12 10.44 -28.46
C THR A 505 10.27 9.86 -29.60
N ASP A 506 9.66 8.70 -29.39
CA ASP A 506 8.86 7.95 -30.36
C ASP A 506 7.36 8.19 -30.22
N LEU A 507 6.97 9.22 -29.47
CA LEU A 507 5.58 9.63 -29.31
C LEU A 507 4.97 10.07 -30.65
N PRO A 508 3.80 9.53 -31.04
CA PRO A 508 3.04 10.03 -32.18
C PRO A 508 2.65 11.51 -32.04
N PRO A 509 2.34 12.22 -33.13
CA PRO A 509 1.74 13.54 -33.04
C PRO A 509 0.46 13.54 -32.21
N GLY A 510 0.33 14.48 -31.29
CA GLY A 510 -0.78 14.52 -30.34
C GLY A 510 -0.56 15.47 -29.18
N THR A 511 -1.62 15.75 -28.42
CA THR A 511 -1.53 16.44 -27.12
C THR A 511 -1.62 15.40 -26.02
N TYR A 512 -0.63 15.39 -25.14
CA TYR A 512 -0.49 14.45 -24.05
C TYR A 512 -0.74 15.17 -22.73
N THR A 513 -1.82 14.80 -22.04
CA THR A 513 -2.12 15.29 -20.69
C THR A 513 -1.52 14.37 -19.64
N TYR A 514 -1.10 14.93 -18.52
CA TYR A 514 -0.49 14.21 -17.42
C TYR A 514 -0.79 14.87 -16.07
N PHE A 515 -0.55 14.15 -14.99
CA PHE A 515 -0.70 14.62 -13.62
C PHE A 515 0.40 14.05 -12.72
N CYS A 516 0.57 14.66 -11.54
CA CYS A 516 1.33 14.04 -10.46
C CYS A 516 0.40 13.10 -9.68
N ARG A 517 0.70 11.80 -9.66
CA ARG A 517 -0.13 10.82 -8.95
C ARG A 517 -0.05 10.92 -7.42
N ILE A 518 1.01 11.54 -6.88
CA ILE A 518 1.15 11.85 -5.45
C ILE A 518 0.43 13.15 -5.09
N HIS A 519 0.45 14.14 -5.99
CA HIS A 519 -0.15 15.45 -5.79
C HIS A 519 -1.11 15.76 -6.95
N PRO A 520 -2.32 15.17 -6.98
CA PRO A 520 -3.15 15.17 -8.20
C PRO A 520 -3.75 16.53 -8.57
N ILE A 521 -3.49 17.55 -7.76
CA ILE A 521 -3.71 18.96 -8.08
C ILE A 521 -2.75 19.49 -9.16
N MET A 522 -1.59 18.85 -9.33
CA MET A 522 -0.59 19.21 -10.32
C MET A 522 -0.88 18.49 -11.62
N ARG A 523 -1.13 19.24 -12.69
CA ARG A 523 -1.48 18.69 -14.00
C ARG A 523 -0.92 19.55 -15.12
N GLY A 524 -0.59 18.90 -16.23
CA GLY A 524 -0.12 19.61 -17.39
C GLY A 524 -0.35 18.89 -18.69
N ALA A 525 0.14 19.50 -19.77
CA ALA A 525 0.19 18.87 -21.07
C ALA A 525 1.42 19.30 -21.85
N PHE A 526 1.85 18.44 -22.77
CA PHE A 526 2.77 18.79 -23.85
C PHE A 526 2.20 18.32 -25.18
N ARG A 527 2.74 18.82 -26.29
CA ARG A 527 2.27 18.47 -27.64
C ARG A 527 3.44 18.03 -28.52
N VAL A 528 3.19 17.01 -29.33
CA VAL A 528 4.10 16.57 -30.40
C VAL A 528 3.46 16.91 -31.74
N GLU A 529 4.20 17.60 -32.60
CA GLU A 529 3.79 17.97 -33.97
C GLU A 529 4.80 17.46 -35.01
N GLU A 530 4.45 17.52 -36.30
CA GLU A 530 5.31 17.05 -37.41
C GLU A 530 6.54 17.93 -37.71
#